data_AF-A0A3D4B268-F1
#
_entry.id   AF-A0A3D4B268-F1
#
_cell.length_a   1.000
_cell.length_b   1.000
_cell.length_c   1.000
_cell.angle_alpha   90.00
_cell.angle_beta   90.00
_cell.angle_gamma   90.00
#
_symmetry.space_group_name_H-M   'P 1'
#
loop_
_entity.id
_entity.type
_entity.pdbx_description
1 polymer ?
#
loop_
_entity_poly.entity_id
_entity_poly.type
_entity_poly.pdbx_seq_one_letter_code
_entity_poly.pdbx_strand_id
1 'polypeptide(L)'
;PDTFRSPTYWHVRDYGLMSTNPFGAGAFQNDPNISGAYTLPQGERLHFAYRIMVHLGDAWDANVAKAYHGYINPPKVEVID
;
A
#
# COMPACT_ATOMS: atom_id res chain seq x y z
N PRO A 1 -2.57 -6.77 2.19
CA PRO A 1 -2.77 -5.85 3.33
C PRO A 1 -4.21 -5.36 3.40
N ASP A 2 -4.76 -5.28 4.61
CA ASP A 2 -6.08 -4.71 4.85
C ASP A 2 -6.00 -3.18 4.91
N THR A 3 -5.98 -2.56 3.73
CA THR A 3 -5.88 -1.10 3.56
C THR A 3 -6.75 -0.68 2.39
N PHE A 4 -7.29 0.54 2.47
CA PHE A 4 -8.19 1.08 1.46
C PHE A 4 -7.60 0.98 0.04
N ARG A 5 -8.38 0.38 -0.88
CA ARG A 5 -8.04 0.17 -2.30
C ARG A 5 -6.72 -0.60 -2.55
N SER A 6 -6.41 -1.61 -1.74
CA SER A 6 -5.30 -2.55 -2.01
C SER A 6 -5.69 -3.65 -3.01
N PRO A 7 -4.78 -4.09 -3.91
CA PRO A 7 -3.50 -3.45 -4.25
C PRO A 7 -3.73 -2.11 -4.96
N THR A 8 -2.77 -1.20 -4.84
CA THR A 8 -2.94 0.18 -5.33
C THR A 8 -1.75 0.66 -6.15
N TYR A 9 -1.93 1.77 -6.85
CA TYR A 9 -0.88 2.41 -7.64
C TYR A 9 0.20 3.00 -6.76
N TRP A 10 1.43 3.03 -7.27
CA TRP A 10 2.58 3.64 -6.60
C TRP A 10 3.03 4.87 -7.38
N HIS A 11 3.19 5.97 -6.66
CA HIS A 11 3.77 7.20 -7.19
C HIS A 11 5.22 7.28 -6.72
N VAL A 12 6.15 6.99 -7.62
CA VAL A 12 7.59 6.99 -7.37
C VAL A 12 8.28 8.06 -8.21
N ARG A 13 9.25 8.78 -7.63
CA ARG A 13 10.09 9.77 -8.30
C ARG A 13 11.54 9.65 -7.87
N ASP A 14 12.44 10.05 -8.74
CA ASP A 14 13.90 10.00 -8.58
C ASP A 14 14.45 10.91 -7.46
N TYR A 15 13.69 11.92 -7.04
CA TYR A 15 13.99 12.76 -5.88
C TYR A 15 13.59 12.15 -4.53
N GLY A 16 13.37 10.83 -4.46
CA GLY A 16 13.12 10.12 -3.19
C GLY A 16 11.67 10.10 -2.73
N LEU A 17 10.71 10.54 -3.56
CA LEU A 17 9.29 10.35 -3.27
C LEU A 17 8.86 8.93 -3.64
N MET A 18 8.42 8.17 -2.65
CA MET A 18 7.82 6.84 -2.82
C MET A 18 6.57 6.74 -1.95
N SER A 19 5.39 6.75 -2.58
CA SER A 19 4.10 6.68 -1.86
C SER A 19 3.06 5.86 -2.60
N THR A 20 2.15 5.24 -1.85
CA THR A 20 0.93 4.63 -2.40
C THR A 20 -0.06 5.72 -2.79
N ASN A 21 -0.76 5.56 -3.91
CA ASN A 21 -1.78 6.49 -4.36
C ASN A 21 -3.12 5.79 -4.66
N PRO A 22 -3.96 5.56 -3.63
CA PRO A 22 -5.28 4.95 -3.79
C PRO A 22 -6.31 5.86 -4.47
N PHE A 23 -5.98 7.11 -4.77
CA PHE A 23 -6.87 8.07 -5.43
C PHE A 23 -6.44 8.38 -6.87
N GLY A 24 -5.37 7.76 -7.37
CA GLY A 24 -4.76 8.12 -8.65
C GLY A 24 -5.35 7.44 -9.88
N ALA A 25 -6.44 6.66 -9.76
CA ALA A 25 -6.90 5.73 -10.80
C ALA A 25 -6.95 6.34 -12.21
N GLY A 26 -7.62 7.49 -12.39
CA GLY A 26 -7.68 8.15 -13.70
C GLY A 26 -6.32 8.62 -14.24
N ALA A 27 -5.44 9.11 -13.37
CA ALA A 27 -4.09 9.53 -13.77
C ALA A 27 -3.22 8.34 -14.19
N PHE A 28 -3.26 7.22 -13.46
CA PHE A 28 -2.46 6.03 -13.78
C PHE A 28 -3.02 5.21 -14.95
N GLN A 29 -4.32 5.33 -15.24
CA GLN A 29 -4.94 4.70 -16.40
C GLN A 29 -4.96 5.62 -17.63
N ASN A 30 -4.55 6.89 -17.47
CA ASN A 30 -4.62 7.92 -18.50
C ASN A 30 -6.05 8.07 -19.08
N ASP A 31 -7.06 7.98 -18.22
CA ASP A 31 -8.47 8.10 -18.58
C ASP A 31 -9.17 9.12 -17.66
N PRO A 32 -9.55 10.30 -18.21
CA PRO A 32 -10.21 11.34 -17.42
C PRO A 32 -11.62 10.97 -16.97
N ASN A 33 -12.24 9.92 -17.53
CA ASN A 33 -13.56 9.44 -17.12
C ASN A 33 -13.49 8.57 -15.85
N ILE A 34 -12.30 8.12 -15.46
CA ILE A 34 -12.09 7.31 -14.27
C ILE A 34 -11.81 8.22 -13.08
N SER A 35 -12.83 8.43 -12.25
CA SER A 35 -12.66 9.18 -11.01
C SER A 35 -11.95 8.36 -9.94
N GLY A 36 -10.86 8.91 -9.41
CA GLY A 36 -10.21 8.39 -8.21
C GLY A 36 -10.81 8.95 -6.90
N ALA A 37 -11.82 9.81 -6.96
CA ALA A 37 -12.42 10.39 -5.77
C ALA A 37 -13.06 9.31 -4.87
N TYR A 38 -13.18 9.64 -3.59
CA TYR A 38 -13.93 8.85 -2.63
C TYR A 38 -14.58 9.79 -1.63
N THR A 39 -15.90 9.70 -1.51
CA THR A 39 -16.67 10.42 -0.49
C THR A 39 -16.82 9.51 0.72
N LEU A 40 -16.22 9.89 1.85
CA LEU A 40 -16.39 9.17 3.11
C LEU A 40 -17.75 9.55 3.73
N PRO A 41 -18.68 8.60 3.90
CA PRO A 41 -19.96 8.90 4.55
C PRO A 41 -19.77 9.33 6.01
N GLN A 42 -20.73 10.09 6.53
CA GLN A 42 -20.71 10.49 7.94
C GLN A 42 -20.76 9.26 8.86
N GLY A 43 -19.84 9.22 9.83
CA GLY A 43 -19.75 8.13 10.82
C GLY A 43 -18.88 6.95 10.39
N GLU A 44 -18.50 6.88 9.11
CA GLU A 44 -17.62 5.83 8.58
C GLU A 44 -16.14 6.14 8.80
N ARG A 45 -15.29 5.13 8.61
CA ARG A 45 -13.83 5.25 8.74
C ARG A 45 -13.13 4.70 7.51
N LEU A 46 -12.10 5.41 7.05
CA LEU A 46 -11.12 4.88 6.12
C LEU A 46 -9.93 4.31 6.89
N HIS A 47 -9.58 3.07 6.59
CA HIS A 47 -8.41 2.42 7.17
C HIS A 47 -7.24 2.44 6.17
N PHE A 48 -6.10 2.93 6.65
CA PHE A 48 -4.85 2.96 5.92
C PHE A 48 -3.77 2.25 6.72
N ALA A 49 -3.30 1.11 6.20
CA ALA A 49 -2.26 0.31 6.82
C ALA A 49 -1.10 0.16 5.85
N TYR A 50 0.07 0.66 6.26
CA TYR A 50 1.29 0.63 5.48
C TYR A 50 2.46 0.12 6.33
N ARG A 51 3.42 -0.52 5.68
CA ARG A 51 4.70 -0.92 6.27
C ARG A 51 5.81 -0.31 5.42
N ILE A 52 6.69 0.46 6.05
CA ILE A 52 7.91 0.98 5.40
C ILE A 52 9.04 0.01 5.73
N MET A 53 9.75 -0.44 4.70
CA MET A 53 10.95 -1.27 4.82
C MET A 53 12.10 -0.49 4.22
N VAL A 54 13.11 -0.20 5.04
CA VAL A 54 14.37 0.40 4.59
C VAL A 54 15.44 -0.68 4.72
N HIS A 55 16.17 -0.92 3.64
CA HIS A 55 17.20 -1.96 3.58
C HIS A 55 18.38 -1.47 2.74
N LEU A 56 19.52 -2.14 2.92
CA LEU A 56 20.66 -2.02 2.02
C LEU A 56 20.48 -2.93 0.81
N GLY A 57 21.20 -2.66 -0.28
CA GLY A 57 21.11 -3.44 -1.51
C GLY A 57 19.79 -3.22 -2.26
N ASP A 58 19.52 -4.09 -3.23
CA ASP A 58 18.30 -4.01 -4.04
C ASP A 58 17.14 -4.86 -3.47
N ALA A 59 16.01 -4.89 -4.18
CA ALA A 59 14.82 -5.62 -3.74
C ALA A 59 15.00 -7.15 -3.68
N TRP A 60 15.96 -7.71 -4.42
CA TRP A 60 16.29 -9.13 -4.42
C TRP A 60 17.18 -9.47 -3.23
N ASP A 61 18.28 -8.72 -3.03
CA ASP A 61 19.22 -8.89 -1.91
C ASP A 61 18.49 -8.82 -0.56
N ALA A 62 17.59 -7.84 -0.43
CA ALA A 62 16.81 -7.65 0.79
C ALA A 62 15.55 -8.51 0.87
N ASN A 63 15.29 -9.34 -0.14
CA ASN A 63 14.16 -10.28 -0.18
C ASN A 63 12.81 -9.60 0.12
N VAL A 64 12.57 -8.46 -0.53
CA VAL A 64 11.37 -7.61 -0.31
C VAL A 64 10.09 -8.39 -0.55
N ALA A 65 10.09 -9.33 -1.51
CA ALA A 65 8.95 -10.20 -1.77
C ALA A 65 8.56 -11.03 -0.53
N LYS A 66 9.53 -11.66 0.14
CA LYS A 66 9.28 -12.42 1.38
C LYS A 66 8.79 -11.51 2.51
N ALA A 67 9.38 -10.32 2.66
CA ALA A 67 8.94 -9.34 3.65
C ALA A 67 7.49 -8.88 3.40
N TYR A 68 7.11 -8.68 2.14
CA TYR A 68 5.75 -8.36 1.75
C TYR A 68 4.78 -9.52 2.02
N HIS A 69 5.16 -10.77 1.73
CA HIS A 69 4.37 -11.94 2.09
C HIS A 69 4.09 -12.02 3.59
N GLY A 70 5.10 -11.78 4.44
CA GLY A 70 4.93 -11.73 5.89
C GLY A 70 4.13 -10.51 6.37
N TYR A 71 4.03 -9.45 5.57
CA TYR A 71 3.14 -8.32 5.86
C TYR A 71 1.68 -8.65 5.58
N ILE A 72 1.39 -9.26 4.43
CA ILE A 72 0.02 -9.57 4.03
C ILE A 72 -0.53 -10.85 4.68
N ASN A 73 0.35 -11.74 5.13
CA ASN A 73 0.03 -12.96 5.87
C ASN A 73 0.79 -12.99 7.21
N PRO A 74 0.47 -12.10 8.17
CA PRO A 74 1.15 -12.10 9.45
C PRO A 74 0.84 -13.40 10.22
N PRO A 75 1.78 -13.93 11.02
CA PRO A 75 1.52 -15.09 11.86
C PRO A 75 0.42 -14.79 12.87
N LYS A 76 -0.44 -15.76 13.15
CA LYS A 76 -1.36 -15.71 14.29
C LYS A 76 -0.60 -16.14 15.53
N VAL A 77 -0.64 -15.34 16.58
CA VAL A 77 0.01 -15.63 17.86
C VAL A 77 -1.07 -15.84 18.90
N GLU A 78 -1.03 -16.98 19.59
CA GLU A 78 -1.84 -17.27 20.77
C GLU A 78 -0.92 -17.26 21.98
N VAL A 79 -1.29 -16.49 23.01
CA VAL A 79 -0.62 -16.53 24.31
C VAL A 79 -1.34 -17.58 25.15
N ILE A 80 -0.64 -18.62 25.56
CA ILE A 80 -1.15 -19.67 26.43
C ILE A 80 -0.68 -19.33 27.85
N ASP A 81 -1.63 -19.21 28.77
CA ASP A 81 -1.38 -19.02 30.21
C ASP A 81 -0.90 -20.31 30.90
#